data_AF-A0A0W0W8M0-F1
#
_entry.id   AF-A0A0W0W8M0-F1
#
_cell.length_a   1.000
_cell.length_b   1.000
_cell.length_c   1.000
_cell.angle_alpha   90.00
_cell.angle_beta   90.00
_cell.angle_gamma   90.00
#
_symmetry.space_group_name_H-M   'P 1'
#
loop_
_entity.id
_entity.type
_entity.pdbx_description
1 polymer ?
#
loop_
_entity_poly.entity_id
_entity_poly.type
_entity_poly.pdbx_seq_one_letter_code
_entity_poly.pdbx_strand_id
1 'polypeptide(L)'
;MYKDENLTRQYGLKFKFYNNLPQLLEALDTQDVDAIILDAGAAYYWQSQSSKHYQVVGPAVVIKQGMRIMALKDKKELITLFNNALKEMESNGELLRIYLKYWSSIHPEKGSVGILLPTEREY
;
A
#
# COMPACT_ATOMS: atom_id res chain seq x y z
N MET A 1 -5.51 -7.94 -14.29
CA MET A 1 -5.49 -8.67 -13.01
C MET A 1 -4.69 -9.94 -13.25
N TYR A 2 -3.48 -10.03 -12.71
CA TYR A 2 -2.61 -11.21 -12.90
C TYR A 2 -3.19 -12.36 -12.09
N LYS A 3 -3.80 -13.35 -12.77
CA LYS A 3 -4.08 -14.65 -12.16
C LYS A 3 -2.78 -15.45 -12.24
N ASP A 4 -2.06 -15.55 -11.12
CA ASP A 4 -0.94 -16.47 -11.04
C ASP A 4 -1.49 -17.88 -10.78
N GLU A 5 -1.72 -18.63 -11.86
CA GLU A 5 -2.31 -19.97 -11.83
C GLU A 5 -1.49 -20.99 -11.01
N ASN A 6 -0.23 -20.67 -10.71
CA ASN A 6 0.67 -21.55 -9.95
C ASN A 6 0.31 -21.60 -8.46
N LEU A 7 -0.12 -20.48 -7.86
CA LEU A 7 -0.45 -20.42 -6.43
C LEU A 7 -1.68 -21.27 -6.09
N THR A 8 -2.68 -21.29 -6.97
CA THR A 8 -3.90 -22.08 -6.81
C THR A 8 -3.63 -23.58 -6.88
N ARG A 9 -2.75 -24.03 -7.79
CA ARG A 9 -2.45 -25.46 -7.97
C ARG A 9 -1.57 -26.04 -6.85
N GLN A 10 -0.59 -25.27 -6.37
CA GLN A 10 0.36 -25.77 -5.38
C GLN A 10 -0.20 -25.76 -3.95
N TYR A 11 -1.01 -24.75 -3.60
CA TYR A 11 -1.45 -24.53 -2.22
C TYR A 11 -2.97 -24.66 -2.03
N GLY A 12 -3.73 -24.99 -3.08
CA GLY A 12 -5.19 -25.10 -3.00
C GLY A 12 -5.91 -23.77 -2.77
N LEU A 13 -5.22 -22.63 -2.97
CA LEU A 13 -5.77 -21.29 -2.74
C LEU A 13 -6.85 -20.95 -3.77
N LYS A 14 -8.04 -20.58 -3.28
CA LYS A 14 -9.14 -20.07 -4.09
C LYS A 14 -9.26 -18.56 -3.90
N PHE A 15 -9.09 -17.82 -4.98
CA PHE A 15 -9.26 -16.36 -4.98
C PHE A 15 -10.69 -15.99 -5.35
N LYS A 16 -11.30 -15.12 -4.53
CA LYS A 16 -12.57 -14.46 -4.82
C LYS A 16 -12.33 -12.95 -4.89
N PHE A 17 -12.91 -12.30 -5.89
CA PHE A 17 -12.73 -10.87 -6.12
C PHE A 17 -14.03 -10.15 -5.81
N TYR A 18 -13.90 -9.00 -5.16
CA TYR A 18 -15.00 -8.11 -4.80
C TYR A 18 -14.78 -6.75 -5.45
N ASN A 19 -15.86 -6.03 -5.71
CA ASN A 19 -15.79 -4.78 -6.45
C ASN A 19 -15.38 -3.59 -5.57
N ASN A 20 -15.51 -3.72 -4.24
CA ASN A 20 -15.20 -2.67 -3.30
C ASN A 20 -14.87 -3.24 -1.91
N LEU A 21 -14.30 -2.38 -1.08
CA LEU A 21 -13.87 -2.70 0.28
C LEU A 21 -15.02 -3.16 1.19
N PRO A 22 -16.21 -2.51 1.22
CA PRO A 22 -17.34 -3.00 2.03
C PRO A 22 -17.72 -4.45 1.76
N GLN A 23 -17.82 -4.85 0.49
CA GLN A 23 -18.13 -6.25 0.12
C GLN A 23 -17.03 -7.22 0.58
N LEU A 24 -15.78 -6.79 0.53
CA LEU A 24 -14.63 -7.59 0.94
C LEU A 24 -14.56 -7.75 2.47
N LEU A 25 -14.91 -6.72 3.24
CA LEU A 25 -15.03 -6.81 4.70
C LEU A 25 -16.25 -7.67 5.11
N GLU A 26 -17.40 -7.47 4.47
CA GLU A 26 -18.59 -8.29 4.71
C GLU A 26 -18.34 -9.77 4.44
N ALA A 27 -17.60 -10.10 3.37
CA ALA A 27 -17.22 -11.48 3.07
C ALA A 27 -16.34 -12.11 4.16
N LEU A 28 -15.47 -11.32 4.80
CA LEU A 28 -14.68 -11.78 5.94
C LEU A 28 -15.58 -11.98 7.17
N ASP A 29 -16.44 -11.01 7.47
CA ASP A 29 -17.35 -11.04 8.62
C ASP A 29 -18.35 -12.21 8.56
N THR A 30 -18.82 -12.53 7.35
CA THR A 30 -19.76 -13.63 7.09
C THR A 30 -19.10 -14.97 6.85
N GLN A 31 -17.76 -15.06 6.95
CA GLN A 31 -16.97 -16.26 6.71
C GLN A 31 -17.12 -16.84 5.28
N ASP A 32 -17.45 -16.00 4.30
CA ASP A 32 -17.43 -16.35 2.87
C ASP A 32 -15.99 -16.47 2.34
N VAL A 33 -15.03 -15.82 3.01
CA VAL A 33 -13.58 -16.00 2.80
C VAL A 33 -12.84 -16.14 4.13
N ASP A 34 -11.75 -16.91 4.13
CA ASP A 34 -10.90 -17.10 5.33
C ASP A 34 -9.99 -15.90 5.62
N ALA A 35 -9.63 -15.14 4.59
CA ALA A 35 -8.74 -13.99 4.68
C ALA A 35 -8.96 -13.03 3.50
N ILE A 36 -8.55 -11.79 3.69
CA ILE A 36 -8.57 -10.74 2.67
C ILE A 36 -7.17 -10.18 2.45
N ILE A 37 -6.92 -9.65 1.24
CA ILE A 37 -5.67 -8.99 0.89
C ILE A 37 -5.96 -7.51 0.70
N LEU A 38 -5.25 -6.67 1.45
CA LEU A 38 -5.30 -5.21 1.37
C LEU A 38 -3.89 -4.65 1.20
N ASP A 39 -3.78 -3.39 0.78
CA ASP A 39 -2.54 -2.65 0.99
C ASP A 39 -2.24 -2.56 2.50
N ALA A 40 -0.95 -2.51 2.85
CA ALA A 40 -0.54 -2.55 4.25
C ALA A 40 -1.15 -1.40 5.07
N GLY A 41 -1.30 -0.22 4.48
CA GLY A 41 -1.89 0.92 5.16
C GLY A 41 -3.34 0.71 5.54
N ALA A 42 -4.16 0.26 4.60
CA ALA A 42 -5.56 -0.08 4.86
C ALA A 42 -5.68 -1.21 5.89
N ALA A 43 -4.83 -2.25 5.81
CA ALA A 43 -4.84 -3.36 6.75
C ALA A 43 -4.58 -2.88 8.20
N TYR A 44 -3.54 -2.09 8.43
CA TYR A 44 -3.25 -1.53 9.76
C TYR A 44 -4.30 -0.53 10.23
N TYR A 45 -4.86 0.28 9.32
CA TYR A 45 -5.97 1.17 9.65
C TYR A 45 -7.16 0.37 10.21
N TRP A 46 -7.62 -0.66 9.49
CA TRP A 46 -8.76 -1.48 9.94
C TRP A 46 -8.47 -2.25 11.22
N GLN A 47 -7.25 -2.77 11.42
CA GLN A 47 -6.87 -3.37 12.70
C GLN A 47 -6.98 -2.34 13.85
N SER A 48 -6.51 -1.10 13.65
CA SER A 48 -6.52 -0.06 14.68
C SER A 48 -7.91 0.49 15.01
N GLN A 49 -8.77 0.63 14.00
CA GLN A 49 -10.07 1.31 14.13
C GLN A 49 -11.25 0.36 14.40
N SER A 50 -11.06 -0.95 14.27
CA SER A 50 -12.15 -1.93 14.38
C SER A 50 -12.38 -2.46 15.80
N SER A 51 -11.86 -1.81 16.84
CA SER A 51 -11.94 -2.30 18.23
C SER A 51 -11.44 -3.75 18.38
N LYS A 52 -10.37 -4.12 17.65
CA LYS A 52 -9.79 -5.47 17.58
C LYS A 52 -10.64 -6.54 16.88
N HIS A 53 -11.66 -6.15 16.12
CA HIS A 53 -12.46 -7.07 15.31
C HIS A 53 -11.65 -7.68 14.16
N TYR A 54 -10.71 -6.91 13.58
CA TYR A 54 -9.78 -7.42 12.55
C TYR A 54 -8.36 -7.55 13.09
N GLN A 55 -7.63 -8.53 12.54
CA GLN A 55 -6.21 -8.76 12.81
C GLN A 55 -5.44 -8.96 11.51
N VAL A 56 -4.31 -8.27 11.38
CA VAL A 56 -3.36 -8.50 10.28
C VAL A 56 -2.58 -9.78 10.55
N VAL A 57 -2.52 -10.66 9.54
CA VAL A 57 -1.80 -11.94 9.60
C VAL A 57 -0.76 -12.03 8.50
N GLY A 58 0.36 -12.69 8.83
CA GLY A 58 1.44 -12.92 7.88
C GLY A 58 2.31 -11.68 7.58
N PRO A 59 3.40 -11.87 6.82
CA PRO A 59 4.28 -10.78 6.43
C PRO A 59 3.67 -9.91 5.32
N ALA A 60 4.02 -8.63 5.31
CA ALA A 60 3.69 -7.75 4.20
C ALA A 60 4.45 -8.16 2.94
N VAL A 61 3.76 -8.21 1.80
CA VAL A 61 4.39 -8.42 0.49
C VAL A 61 4.89 -7.07 -0.04
N VAL A 62 6.21 -6.92 -0.11
CA VAL A 62 6.83 -5.65 -0.56
C VAL A 62 6.80 -5.57 -2.09
N ILE A 63 6.06 -4.58 -2.60
CA ILE A 63 6.15 -4.17 -4.01
C ILE A 63 7.22 -3.09 -4.11
N LYS A 64 8.33 -3.38 -4.80
CA LYS A 64 9.48 -2.46 -4.91
C LYS A 64 9.18 -1.15 -5.66
N GLN A 65 8.07 -1.10 -6.39
CA GLN A 65 7.69 0.03 -7.22
C GLN A 65 6.64 0.83 -6.45
N GLY A 66 7.02 1.98 -5.92
CA GLY A 66 6.11 2.87 -5.20
C GLY A 66 4.96 3.39 -6.07
N MET A 67 4.04 4.14 -5.45
CA MET A 67 2.89 4.74 -6.15
C MET A 67 3.34 5.75 -7.22
N ARG A 68 2.54 5.89 -8.27
CA ARG A 68 2.81 6.78 -9.40
C ARG A 68 1.56 7.55 -9.82
N ILE A 69 1.76 8.77 -10.30
CA ILE A 69 0.72 9.55 -10.96
C ILE A 69 0.64 9.06 -12.42
N MET A 70 -0.54 8.65 -12.87
CA MET A 70 -0.77 8.24 -14.25
C MET A 70 -1.36 9.39 -15.06
N ALA A 71 -0.87 9.57 -16.29
CA ALA A 71 -1.38 10.53 -17.26
C ALA A 71 -1.49 9.88 -18.64
N LEU A 72 -2.30 10.47 -19.54
CA LEU A 72 -2.36 10.05 -20.94
C LEU A 72 -0.99 10.25 -21.61
N LYS A 73 -0.60 9.29 -22.46
CA LYS A 73 0.74 9.24 -23.07
C LYS A 73 1.10 10.48 -23.90
N ASP A 74 0.12 11.15 -24.49
CA ASP A 74 0.29 12.34 -25.32
C ASP A 74 0.45 13.64 -24.51
N LYS A 75 0.20 13.62 -23.19
CA LYS A 75 0.26 14.81 -22.32
C LYS A 75 1.65 15.05 -21.73
N LYS A 76 2.65 15.18 -22.61
CA LYS A 76 4.07 15.33 -22.22
C LYS A 76 4.35 16.54 -21.33
N GLU A 77 3.70 17.68 -21.59
CA GLU A 77 3.85 18.89 -20.78
C GLU A 77 3.33 18.69 -19.36
N LEU A 78 2.15 18.08 -19.21
CA LEU A 78 1.57 17.74 -17.92
C LEU A 78 2.44 16.75 -17.15
N ILE A 79 2.96 15.72 -17.82
CA ILE A 79 3.88 14.74 -17.23
C ILE A 79 5.13 15.45 -16.71
N THR A 80 5.70 16.36 -17.50
CA THR A 80 6.89 17.13 -17.11
C THR A 80 6.61 18.02 -15.89
N LEU A 81 5.46 18.71 -15.88
CA LEU A 81 5.04 19.56 -14.77
C LEU A 81 4.95 18.76 -13.45
N PHE A 82 4.23 17.63 -13.45
CA PHE A 82 4.11 16.78 -12.25
C PHE A 82 5.46 16.22 -11.80
N ASN A 83 6.29 15.75 -12.73
CA ASN A 83 7.60 15.21 -12.38
C ASN A 83 8.52 16.27 -11.76
N ASN A 84 8.48 17.52 -12.26
CA ASN A 84 9.27 18.60 -11.69
C ASN A 84 8.78 18.99 -10.29
N ALA A 85 7.46 19.12 -10.10
CA ALA A 85 6.88 19.40 -8.78
C ALA A 85 7.20 18.29 -7.76
N LEU A 86 7.10 17.02 -8.15
CA LEU A 86 7.46 15.90 -7.28
C LEU A 86 8.93 15.92 -6.87
N LYS A 87 9.85 16.24 -7.81
CA LYS A 87 11.28 16.38 -7.50
C LYS A 87 11.55 17.52 -6.53
N GLU A 88 10.88 18.65 -6.71
CA GLU A 88 11.00 19.80 -5.81
C GLU A 88 10.55 19.42 -4.39
N MET A 89 9.36 18.82 -4.27
CA MET A 89 8.79 18.36 -2.98
C MET A 89 9.63 17.28 -2.30
N GLU A 90 10.28 16.41 -3.09
CA GLU A 90 11.22 15.42 -2.56
C GLU A 90 12.48 16.10 -2.04
N SER A 91 13.05 17.05 -2.80
CA SER A 91 14.28 17.75 -2.43
C SER A 91 14.14 18.65 -1.20
N ASN A 92 12.97 19.25 -0.98
CA ASN A 92 12.72 20.15 0.14
C ASN A 92 12.03 19.47 1.35
N GLY A 93 11.82 18.14 1.28
CA GLY A 93 11.21 17.35 2.35
C GLY A 93 9.69 17.50 2.50
N GLU A 94 9.01 18.27 1.67
CA GLU A 94 7.56 18.43 1.71
C GLU A 94 6.82 17.10 1.47
N LEU A 95 7.33 16.29 0.54
CA LEU A 95 6.75 14.98 0.27
C LEU A 95 6.80 14.08 1.50
N LEU A 96 7.91 14.10 2.25
CA LEU A 96 8.06 13.38 3.50
C LEU A 96 7.11 13.92 4.58
N ARG A 97 6.97 15.25 4.68
CA ARG A 97 6.03 15.88 5.62
C ARG A 97 4.58 15.45 5.37
N ILE A 98 4.17 15.41 4.10
CA ILE A 98 2.84 14.90 3.71
C ILE A 98 2.72 13.42 4.11
N TYR A 99 3.74 12.60 3.79
CA TYR A 99 3.74 11.19 4.14
C TYR A 99 3.55 10.99 5.65
N LEU A 100 4.37 11.63 6.47
CA LEU A 100 4.28 11.51 7.94
C LEU A 100 2.94 12.01 8.49
N LYS A 101 2.37 13.07 7.91
CA LYS A 101 1.08 13.61 8.37
C LYS A 101 -0.07 12.59 8.24
N TYR A 102 -0.10 11.83 7.15
CA TYR A 102 -1.23 10.95 6.83
C TYR A 102 -0.95 9.46 7.06
N TRP A 103 0.33 9.06 7.11
CA TRP A 103 0.74 7.66 7.15
C TRP A 103 1.73 7.31 8.27
N SER A 104 2.04 8.24 9.19
CA SER A 104 2.90 7.93 10.36
C SER A 104 2.33 6.87 11.31
N SER A 105 1.00 6.67 11.30
CA SER A 105 0.32 5.60 12.04
C SER A 105 0.38 4.25 11.33
N ILE A 106 0.84 4.18 10.07
CA ILE A 106 1.24 2.92 9.46
C ILE A 106 2.59 2.58 10.09
N HIS A 107 2.56 1.69 11.08
CA HIS A 107 3.74 1.07 11.64
C HIS A 107 3.96 -0.25 10.90
N PRO A 108 4.77 -0.31 9.82
CA PRO A 108 5.25 -1.59 9.37
C PRO A 108 6.15 -2.15 10.47
N GLU A 109 5.61 -3.05 11.29
CA GLU A 109 6.38 -3.68 12.34
C GLU A 109 7.62 -4.40 11.77
N LYS A 110 8.68 -4.39 12.58
CA LYS A 110 10.05 -4.90 12.35
C LYS A 110 10.20 -5.88 11.19
N GLY A 111 10.63 -5.36 10.04
CA GLY A 111 11.01 -6.16 8.88
C GLY A 111 10.78 -5.47 7.53
N SER A 112 9.85 -4.52 7.46
CA SER A 112 9.62 -3.74 6.24
C SER A 112 10.49 -2.50 6.25
N VAL A 113 11.72 -2.68 5.78
CA VAL A 113 12.72 -1.61 5.63
C VAL A 113 12.28 -0.66 4.50
N GLY A 114 11.34 0.23 4.81
CA GLY A 114 11.15 1.49 4.09
C GLY A 114 12.07 2.54 4.68
N ILE A 115 13.38 2.31 4.63
CA ILE A 115 14.36 3.33 5.02
C ILE A 115 14.37 4.40 3.92
N LEU A 116 13.76 5.55 4.22
CA LEU A 116 14.21 6.83 3.69
C LEU A 116 15.06 7.44 4.80
N LEU A 117 16.39 7.25 4.75
CA LEU A 117 17.27 8.04 5.61
C LEU A 117 17.25 9.48 5.10
N PRO A 118 16.97 10.49 5.93
CA PRO A 118 17.68 11.74 5.81
C PRO A 118 19.09 11.49 6.33
N THR A 119 20.08 11.35 5.45
CA THR A 119 21.47 11.57 5.85
C THR A 119 21.81 13.01 5.57
N GLU A 120 21.47 13.89 6.50
CA GLU A 120 22.44 14.93 6.84
C GLU A 120 23.65 14.19 7.43
N ARG A 121 24.74 14.14 6.67
CA ARG A 121 26.07 14.11 7.26
C ARG A 121 26.76 15.39 6.82
N GLU A 122 27.02 16.23 7.80
CA GLU A 122 27.99 17.31 7.74
C GLU A 122 29.31 16.79 7.14
N TYR A 123 29.88 17.57 6.22
CA TYR A 123 31.31 17.60 5.90
C TYR A 123 31.77 19.05 5.95
#